data_AF-A0A1I7U9G8-F1
#
_entry.id   AF-A0A1I7U9G8-F1
#
_cell.length_a   1.000
_cell.length_b   1.000
_cell.length_c   1.000
_cell.angle_alpha   90.00
_cell.angle_beta   90.00
_cell.angle_gamma   90.00
#
_symmetry.space_group_name_H-M   'P 1'
#
loop_
_entity.id
_entity.type
_entity.pdbx_description
1 polymer ?
#
loop_
_entity_poly.entity_id
_entity_poly.type
_entity_poly.pdbx_seq_one_letter_code
_entity_poly.pdbx_strand_id
1 'polypeptide(L)'
;MGYATETAELAAGNNRNMDQALSFIENDGVGFESVGGSPTEVTRPQEVEETKDVPVAAASYQCDDCGKALANDDAVMRHAQATKHGRFSESTKKELTAEEKAAQLADIVRKVKEQHEKKVQKAQEEEKGEELERRSAGQAMASYREEAREREVREAARLRVLQKAEDEVARKRVLEQIRLDREERKAKAIKVALAPEPVAPLPKDYSKTMIQFRLLDGSTVKQEFDVTEPLMMVRGWIQANHAKETPFSLMMAFPRRVFTEEDMGTPLQALNLVPTASLNLMKRTNSLEAASELQ
;
A
#
# COMPACT_ATOMS: atom_id res chain seq x y z
N MET A 1 42.86 26.64 18.26
CA MET A 1 42.69 25.26 17.75
C MET A 1 43.95 24.51 18.17
N GLY A 2 44.01 24.07 19.42
CA GLY A 2 45.16 23.34 19.95
C GLY A 2 44.89 21.85 19.78
N TYR A 3 45.65 21.18 18.91
CA TYR A 3 45.63 19.72 18.83
C TYR A 3 46.19 19.16 20.15
N ALA A 4 45.66 18.03 20.61
CA ALA A 4 46.18 17.34 21.78
C ALA A 4 47.67 17.02 21.57
N THR A 5 48.50 17.24 22.59
CA THR A 5 49.97 17.02 22.49
C THR A 5 50.29 15.59 22.05
N GLU A 6 49.50 14.61 22.51
CA GLU A 6 49.61 13.20 22.13
C GLU A 6 49.40 12.97 20.62
N THR A 7 48.44 13.66 19.98
CA THR A 7 48.18 13.47 18.54
C THR A 7 49.23 14.16 17.68
N ALA A 8 49.77 15.28 18.14
CA ALA A 8 50.90 15.95 17.49
C ALA A 8 52.20 15.12 17.59
N GLU A 9 52.43 14.46 18.73
CA GLU A 9 53.58 13.56 18.93
C GLU A 9 53.45 12.28 18.08
N LEU A 10 52.27 11.68 18.00
CA LEU A 10 51.97 10.53 17.12
C LEU A 10 52.09 10.88 15.63
N ALA A 11 51.72 12.11 15.25
CA ALA A 11 51.86 12.60 13.88
C ALA A 11 53.33 12.87 13.48
N ALA A 12 54.15 13.31 14.44
CA ALA A 12 55.60 13.51 14.26
C ALA A 12 56.39 12.19 14.34
N GLY A 13 55.82 11.16 14.95
CA GLY A 13 56.36 9.81 14.93
C GLY A 13 56.51 9.25 13.50
N ASN A 14 57.52 8.39 13.31
CA ASN A 14 57.73 7.62 12.08
C ASN A 14 58.29 8.40 10.85
N ASN A 15 59.13 9.44 11.06
CA ASN A 15 59.85 10.18 10.00
C ASN A 15 58.95 10.77 8.89
N ARG A 16 57.72 11.15 9.23
CA ARG A 16 56.77 11.77 8.31
C ARG A 16 57.21 13.19 7.96
N ASN A 17 57.06 13.60 6.69
CA ASN A 17 57.27 15.00 6.32
C ASN A 17 56.12 15.88 6.86
N MET A 18 56.30 17.19 6.92
CA MET A 18 55.32 18.10 7.55
C MET A 18 53.92 17.98 6.92
N ASP A 19 53.84 17.78 5.61
CA ASP A 19 52.56 17.59 4.90
C ASP A 19 51.89 16.24 5.25
N GLN A 20 52.66 15.18 5.48
CA GLN A 20 52.17 13.87 5.94
C GLN A 20 51.73 13.89 7.41
N ALA A 21 52.41 14.67 8.26
CA ALA A 21 52.01 14.85 9.65
C ALA A 21 50.69 15.64 9.74
N LEU A 22 50.57 16.70 8.95
CA LEU A 22 49.34 17.51 8.86
C LEU A 22 48.15 16.69 8.35
N SER A 23 48.34 15.85 7.33
CA SER A 23 47.27 14.99 6.81
C SER A 23 46.86 13.87 7.78
N PHE A 24 47.78 13.38 8.62
CA PHE A 24 47.45 12.42 9.67
C PHE A 24 46.62 13.03 10.80
N ILE A 25 46.92 14.29 11.16
CA ILE A 25 46.16 15.06 12.15
C ILE A 25 44.78 15.43 11.61
N GLU A 26 44.69 15.81 10.33
CA GLU A 26 43.42 16.19 9.67
C GLU A 26 42.46 14.99 9.50
N ASN A 27 42.99 13.77 9.51
CA ASN A 27 42.22 12.52 9.42
C ASN A 27 42.00 11.81 10.78
N ASP A 28 42.17 12.51 11.92
CA ASP A 28 41.98 11.96 13.28
C ASP A 28 42.76 10.65 13.55
N GLY A 29 43.93 10.49 12.93
CA GLY A 29 44.74 9.28 13.05
C GLY A 29 44.26 8.08 12.23
N VAL A 30 43.23 8.25 11.39
CA VAL A 30 42.72 7.23 10.48
C VAL A 30 43.22 7.52 9.06
N GLY A 31 44.46 7.16 8.78
CA GLY A 31 45.10 7.37 7.47
C GLY A 31 45.41 6.08 6.72
N PHE A 32 44.63 5.80 5.68
CA PHE A 32 44.96 5.07 4.44
C PHE A 32 45.58 3.66 4.61
N GLU A 33 44.78 2.62 4.35
CA GLU A 33 45.26 1.26 4.09
C GLU A 33 46.22 1.25 2.90
N SER A 34 47.52 1.25 3.19
CA SER A 34 48.55 0.88 2.24
C SER A 34 48.50 -0.62 2.04
N VAL A 35 48.02 -1.05 0.87
CA VAL A 35 48.20 -2.40 0.33
C VAL A 35 49.68 -2.78 0.43
N GLY A 36 49.98 -3.83 1.18
CA GLY A 36 51.31 -4.41 1.26
C GLY A 36 51.26 -5.76 1.98
N GLY A 37 51.33 -6.84 1.21
CA GLY A 37 51.25 -8.23 1.68
C GLY A 37 52.30 -8.59 2.73
N SER A 38 51.87 -9.55 3.56
CA SER A 38 52.46 -10.07 4.80
C SER A 38 53.57 -11.13 4.52
N PRO A 39 54.04 -11.95 5.48
CA PRO A 39 55.05 -11.67 6.53
C PRO A 39 56.11 -12.80 6.61
N THR A 40 57.02 -12.75 7.60
CA THR A 40 57.42 -13.88 8.51
C THR A 40 58.77 -13.55 9.19
N GLU A 41 59.14 -13.99 10.40
CA GLU A 41 58.50 -14.31 11.69
C GLU A 41 59.66 -14.58 12.70
N VAL A 42 59.38 -14.49 14.01
CA VAL A 42 60.02 -15.15 15.18
C VAL A 42 61.03 -14.37 16.08
N THR A 43 60.47 -13.73 17.12
CA THR A 43 60.62 -13.98 18.59
C THR A 43 61.99 -14.14 19.33
N ARG A 44 62.38 -13.09 20.10
CA ARG A 44 62.75 -12.99 21.58
C ARG A 44 64.09 -13.59 22.14
N PRO A 45 64.72 -13.07 23.25
CA PRO A 45 64.98 -11.67 23.71
C PRO A 45 66.38 -11.36 24.35
N GLN A 46 66.54 -10.08 24.75
CA GLN A 46 67.24 -9.49 25.92
C GLN A 46 68.64 -8.84 25.80
N GLU A 47 68.63 -7.55 26.21
CA GLU A 47 69.59 -6.72 26.98
C GLU A 47 70.97 -6.44 26.34
N VAL A 48 71.49 -5.21 26.30
CA VAL A 48 71.80 -4.31 27.43
C VAL A 48 71.92 -2.84 26.99
N GLU A 49 71.36 -1.98 27.85
CA GLU A 49 71.90 -0.74 28.43
C GLU A 49 72.44 0.41 27.55
N GLU A 50 71.80 1.57 27.79
CA GLU A 50 72.33 2.93 27.91
C GLU A 50 73.81 3.19 27.55
N THR A 51 74.04 4.21 26.71
CA THR A 51 74.61 5.49 27.18
C THR A 51 74.47 6.59 26.11
N LYS A 52 73.80 7.67 26.52
CA LYS A 52 74.19 9.09 26.44
C LYS A 52 74.92 9.63 25.19
N ASP A 53 74.31 10.72 24.68
CA ASP A 53 74.90 12.04 24.42
C ASP A 53 75.20 12.52 22.96
N VAL A 54 74.79 13.79 22.75
CA VAL A 54 75.22 14.85 21.79
C VAL A 54 74.77 14.87 20.30
N PRO A 55 74.82 16.04 19.59
CA PRO A 55 73.78 16.53 18.69
C PRO A 55 74.25 16.45 17.23
N VAL A 56 73.58 15.69 16.37
CA VAL A 56 74.11 15.51 15.01
C VAL A 56 73.71 16.70 14.14
N ALA A 57 74.68 17.58 13.95
CA ALA A 57 74.70 18.62 12.94
C ALA A 57 74.26 18.07 11.58
N ALA A 58 73.38 18.78 10.87
CA ALA A 58 73.00 18.46 9.51
C ALA A 58 74.21 18.65 8.57
N ALA A 59 75.07 17.64 8.48
CA ALA A 59 76.16 17.57 7.52
C ALA A 59 75.56 17.29 6.13
N SER A 60 75.29 18.33 5.34
CA SER A 60 74.92 18.14 3.94
C SER A 60 76.17 17.78 3.13
N TYR A 61 76.25 16.56 2.63
CA TYR A 61 77.37 16.07 1.81
C TYR A 61 77.20 16.51 0.35
N GLN A 62 78.27 16.83 -0.35
CA GLN A 62 78.26 17.11 -1.78
C GLN A 62 79.18 16.11 -2.49
N CYS A 63 78.70 15.51 -3.57
CA CYS A 63 79.54 14.65 -4.39
C CYS A 63 80.53 15.51 -5.19
N ASP A 64 81.83 15.29 -5.04
CA ASP A 64 82.85 16.09 -5.73
C ASP A 64 82.95 15.74 -7.23
N ASP A 65 82.49 14.53 -7.60
CA ASP A 65 82.57 14.04 -8.98
C ASP A 65 81.43 14.59 -9.88
N CYS A 66 80.29 15.01 -9.29
CA CYS A 66 79.15 15.54 -10.04
C CYS A 66 78.50 16.79 -9.44
N GLY A 67 78.99 17.26 -8.30
CA GLY A 67 78.52 18.44 -7.60
C GLY A 67 77.15 18.31 -6.94
N LYS A 68 76.52 17.11 -6.90
CA LYS A 68 75.17 16.93 -6.34
C LYS A 68 75.19 16.97 -4.81
N ALA A 69 74.35 17.81 -4.22
CA ALA A 69 74.17 17.89 -2.76
C ALA A 69 73.23 16.78 -2.26
N LEU A 70 73.61 16.15 -1.15
CA LEU A 70 73.01 14.97 -0.54
C LEU A 70 72.71 15.31 0.91
N ALA A 71 71.47 15.06 1.33
CA ALA A 71 70.96 15.57 2.60
C ALA A 71 71.53 14.82 3.81
N ASN A 72 71.59 13.48 3.72
CA ASN A 72 72.00 12.58 4.80
C ASN A 72 72.88 11.45 4.24
N ASP A 73 73.56 10.71 5.10
CA ASP A 73 74.39 9.54 4.74
C ASP A 73 73.66 8.51 3.87
N ASP A 74 72.37 8.25 4.11
CA ASP A 74 71.56 7.35 3.27
C ASP A 74 71.42 7.83 1.82
N ALA A 75 71.43 9.14 1.61
CA ALA A 75 71.42 9.74 0.27
C ALA A 75 72.81 9.66 -0.38
N VAL A 76 73.89 9.75 0.42
CA VAL A 76 75.27 9.51 -0.01
C VAL A 76 75.44 8.07 -0.50
N MET A 77 74.97 7.10 0.28
CA MET A 77 75.04 5.69 -0.07
C MET A 77 74.23 5.36 -1.33
N ARG A 78 73.00 5.89 -1.46
CA ARG A 78 72.20 5.71 -2.67
C ARG A 78 72.83 6.39 -3.90
N HIS A 79 73.46 7.55 -3.72
CA HIS A 79 74.16 8.21 -4.80
C HIS A 79 75.39 7.43 -5.23
N ALA A 80 76.24 7.02 -4.29
CA ALA A 80 77.42 6.21 -4.55
C ALA A 80 77.09 4.90 -5.29
N GLN A 81 75.98 4.25 -4.93
CA GLN A 81 75.53 3.04 -5.63
C GLN A 81 74.98 3.32 -7.03
N ALA A 82 74.25 4.42 -7.21
CA ALA A 82 73.62 4.76 -8.50
C ALA A 82 74.60 5.35 -9.52
N THR A 83 75.55 6.18 -9.08
CA THR A 83 76.47 6.93 -9.97
C THR A 83 77.91 6.43 -9.90
N LYS A 84 78.24 5.52 -8.96
CA LYS A 84 79.61 5.02 -8.71
C LYS A 84 80.61 6.11 -8.36
N HIS A 85 80.14 7.26 -7.90
CA HIS A 85 80.99 8.33 -7.40
C HIS A 85 81.35 8.06 -5.94
N GLY A 86 82.63 8.27 -5.61
CA GLY A 86 83.21 7.84 -4.32
C GLY A 86 83.74 8.99 -3.47
N ARG A 87 83.77 10.21 -4.00
CA ARG A 87 84.25 11.39 -3.28
C ARG A 87 83.08 12.27 -2.87
N PHE A 88 82.92 12.41 -1.58
CA PHE A 88 81.91 13.25 -0.95
C PHE A 88 82.58 14.19 0.03
N SER A 89 82.32 15.49 -0.09
CA SER A 89 82.80 16.52 0.81
C SER A 89 81.64 17.05 1.66
N GLU A 90 81.88 17.35 2.93
CA GLU A 90 80.88 18.01 3.78
C GLU A 90 80.72 19.46 3.32
N SER A 91 79.61 19.75 2.66
CA SER A 91 79.31 21.10 2.19
C SER A 91 78.76 21.92 3.35
N THR A 92 79.63 22.77 3.93
CA THR A 92 79.21 23.86 4.82
C THR A 92 78.57 24.95 3.96
N LYS A 93 77.31 24.76 3.57
CA LYS A 93 76.55 25.86 2.95
C LYS A 93 76.44 27.00 3.96
N LYS A 94 76.77 28.21 3.52
CA LYS A 94 76.56 29.45 4.28
C LYS A 94 75.11 29.49 4.75
N GLU A 95 74.92 29.53 6.06
CA GLU A 95 73.64 29.76 6.68
C GLU A 95 73.05 31.06 6.10
N LEU A 96 71.83 31.01 5.56
CA LEU A 96 71.14 32.22 5.10
C LEU A 96 71.20 33.28 6.21
N THR A 97 71.50 34.52 5.82
CA THR A 97 71.59 35.64 6.75
C THR A 97 70.27 35.80 7.50
N ALA A 98 70.33 36.30 8.73
CA ALA A 98 69.14 36.44 9.58
C ALA A 98 68.02 37.27 8.91
N GLU A 99 68.38 38.18 8.00
CA GLU A 99 67.45 39.01 7.23
C GLU A 99 66.72 38.24 6.12
N GLU A 100 67.39 37.34 5.40
CA GLU A 100 66.74 36.54 4.34
C GLU A 100 65.76 35.52 4.94
N LYS A 101 66.09 34.97 6.11
CA LYS A 101 65.17 34.10 6.86
C LYS A 101 63.94 34.86 7.36
N ALA A 102 64.11 36.11 7.82
CA ALA A 102 62.99 36.96 8.24
C ALA A 102 62.05 37.33 7.09
N ALA A 103 62.59 37.64 5.90
CA ALA A 103 61.80 37.92 4.71
C ALA A 103 61.01 36.69 4.22
N GLN A 104 61.63 35.50 4.22
CA GLN A 104 60.95 34.25 3.88
C GLN A 104 59.82 33.91 4.86
N LEU A 105 60.02 34.15 6.16
CA LEU A 105 58.97 33.95 7.16
C LEU A 105 57.78 34.90 6.95
N ALA A 106 58.04 36.17 6.61
CA ALA A 106 56.98 37.13 6.31
C ALA A 106 56.15 36.71 5.06
N ASP A 107 56.82 36.24 4.01
CA ASP A 107 56.16 35.73 2.81
C ASP A 107 55.37 34.44 3.05
N ILE A 108 55.88 33.54 3.91
CA ILE A 108 55.18 32.33 4.33
C ILE A 108 53.92 32.70 5.12
N VAL A 109 54.01 33.59 6.10
CA VAL A 109 52.85 34.05 6.90
C VAL A 109 51.80 34.70 6.00
N ARG A 110 52.20 35.51 5.02
CA ARG A 110 51.28 36.10 4.04
C ARG A 110 50.54 35.02 3.24
N LYS A 111 51.27 34.04 2.69
CA LYS A 111 50.67 32.93 1.93
C LYS A 111 49.75 32.05 2.78
N VAL A 112 50.13 31.76 4.02
CA VAL A 112 49.29 30.97 4.95
C VAL A 112 48.00 31.72 5.27
N LYS A 113 48.08 33.03 5.50
CA LYS A 113 46.90 33.86 5.75
C LYS A 113 45.96 33.89 4.54
N GLU A 114 46.49 34.11 3.33
CA GLU A 114 45.69 34.07 2.09
C GLU A 114 45.04 32.70 1.85
N GLN A 115 45.75 31.60 2.11
CA GLN A 115 45.20 30.24 2.00
C GLN A 115 44.12 29.99 3.04
N HIS A 116 44.30 30.47 4.28
CA HIS A 116 43.30 30.33 5.32
C HIS A 116 42.03 31.12 4.99
N GLU A 117 42.14 32.37 4.53
CA GLU A 117 41.01 33.19 4.11
C GLU A 117 40.24 32.54 2.95
N LYS A 118 40.93 31.99 1.96
CA LYS A 118 40.30 31.23 0.87
C LYS A 118 39.57 29.98 1.35
N LYS A 119 40.17 29.21 2.27
CA LYS A 119 39.51 28.04 2.88
C LYS A 119 38.24 28.44 3.63
N VAL A 120 38.27 29.52 4.40
CA VAL A 120 37.11 30.03 5.14
C VAL A 120 36.01 30.51 4.19
N GLN A 121 36.35 31.25 3.13
CA GLN A 121 35.37 31.69 2.12
C GLN A 121 34.71 30.52 1.41
N LYS A 122 35.50 29.52 0.99
CA LYS A 122 34.97 28.32 0.33
C LYS A 122 34.05 27.53 1.27
N ALA A 123 34.44 27.35 2.54
CA ALA A 123 33.58 26.67 3.52
C ALA A 123 32.26 27.41 3.75
N GLN A 124 32.27 28.76 3.82
CA GLN A 124 31.03 29.54 3.93
C GLN A 124 30.15 29.47 2.69
N GLU A 125 30.74 29.38 1.49
CA GLU A 125 29.97 29.23 0.25
C GLU A 125 29.36 27.84 0.12
N GLU A 126 30.11 26.80 0.52
CA GLU A 126 29.65 25.41 0.59
C GLU A 126 28.50 25.26 1.58
N GLU A 127 28.62 25.79 2.81
CA GLU A 127 27.55 25.78 3.81
C GLU A 127 26.27 26.51 3.31
N LYS A 128 26.44 27.65 2.64
CA LYS A 128 25.31 28.35 2.01
C LYS A 128 24.68 27.54 0.88
N GLY A 129 25.50 26.86 0.09
CA GLY A 129 25.07 25.98 -1.00
C GLY A 129 24.25 24.80 -0.49
N GLU A 130 24.75 24.11 0.54
CA GLU A 130 24.06 22.99 1.19
C GLU A 130 22.73 23.43 1.81
N GLU A 131 22.69 24.57 2.49
CA GLU A 131 21.44 25.09 3.07
C GLU A 131 20.42 25.50 1.99
N LEU A 132 20.89 26.06 0.87
CA LEU A 132 20.03 26.36 -0.29
C LEU A 132 19.50 25.08 -0.94
N GLU A 133 20.33 24.06 -1.10
CA GLU A 133 19.94 22.76 -1.64
C GLU A 133 18.93 22.05 -0.73
N ARG A 134 19.16 22.08 0.59
CA ARG A 134 18.21 21.53 1.57
C ARG A 134 16.84 22.18 1.47
N ARG A 135 16.81 23.52 1.34
CA ARG A 135 15.55 24.28 1.18
C ARG A 135 14.89 24.02 -0.17
N SER A 136 15.66 24.01 -1.25
CA SER A 136 15.14 23.80 -2.60
C SER A 136 14.61 22.38 -2.77
N ALA A 137 15.29 21.36 -2.24
CA ALA A 137 14.81 19.99 -2.19
C ALA A 137 13.49 19.88 -1.41
N GLY A 138 13.38 20.56 -0.27
CA GLY A 138 12.13 20.63 0.51
C GLY A 138 10.99 21.27 -0.28
N GLN A 139 11.24 22.38 -0.96
CA GLN A 139 10.26 23.06 -1.81
C GLN A 139 9.87 22.23 -3.03
N ALA A 140 10.83 21.55 -3.67
CA ALA A 140 10.59 20.68 -4.83
C ALA A 140 9.73 19.46 -4.46
N MET A 141 9.94 18.88 -3.27
CA MET A 141 9.10 17.79 -2.78
C MET A 141 7.68 18.27 -2.44
N ALA A 142 7.54 19.48 -1.89
CA ALA A 142 6.24 20.07 -1.61
C ALA A 142 5.47 20.37 -2.90
N SER A 143 6.12 20.98 -3.90
CA SER A 143 5.50 21.28 -5.19
C SER A 143 5.13 20.01 -5.96
N TYR A 144 5.97 18.98 -5.94
CA TYR A 144 5.65 17.69 -6.55
C TYR A 144 4.40 17.06 -5.94
N ARG A 145 4.25 17.10 -4.60
CA ARG A 145 3.05 16.60 -3.90
C ARG A 145 1.81 17.44 -4.21
N GLU A 146 1.96 18.74 -4.42
CA GLU A 146 0.85 19.61 -4.82
C GLU A 146 0.41 19.33 -6.25
N GLU A 147 1.36 19.23 -7.20
CA GLU A 147 1.07 18.91 -8.59
C GLU A 147 0.42 17.54 -8.75
N ALA A 148 0.88 16.53 -7.98
CA ALA A 148 0.26 15.21 -7.96
C ALA A 148 -1.21 15.27 -7.49
N ARG A 149 -1.48 16.00 -6.40
CA ARG A 149 -2.85 16.22 -5.90
C ARG A 149 -3.71 16.97 -6.91
N GLU A 150 -3.16 17.99 -7.57
CA GLU A 150 -3.89 18.75 -8.58
C GLU A 150 -4.23 17.87 -9.80
N ARG A 151 -3.31 16.99 -10.21
CA ARG A 151 -3.54 16.03 -11.31
C ARG A 151 -4.66 15.06 -10.97
N GLU A 152 -4.65 14.47 -9.77
CA GLU A 152 -5.70 13.58 -9.29
C GLU A 152 -7.06 14.28 -9.25
N VAL A 153 -7.12 15.50 -8.71
CA VAL A 153 -8.36 16.31 -8.66
C VAL A 153 -8.87 16.63 -10.06
N ARG A 154 -7.97 16.98 -10.99
CA ARG A 154 -8.32 17.28 -12.38
C ARG A 154 -8.86 16.05 -13.12
N GLU A 155 -8.24 14.89 -12.93
CA GLU A 155 -8.72 13.63 -13.51
C GLU A 155 -10.06 13.20 -12.92
N ALA A 156 -10.24 13.29 -11.60
CA ALA A 156 -11.51 13.03 -10.94
C ALA A 156 -12.63 13.97 -11.43
N ALA A 157 -12.31 15.25 -11.65
CA ALA A 157 -13.26 16.20 -12.23
C ALA A 157 -13.64 15.83 -13.67
N ARG A 158 -12.67 15.44 -14.52
CA ARG A 158 -12.92 14.97 -15.89
C ARG A 158 -13.81 13.74 -15.91
N LEU A 159 -13.53 12.74 -15.07
CA LEU A 159 -14.34 11.53 -14.97
C LEU A 159 -15.78 11.83 -14.53
N ARG A 160 -15.98 12.74 -13.57
CA ARG A 160 -17.32 13.18 -13.16
C ARG A 160 -18.09 13.86 -14.29
N VAL A 161 -17.42 14.64 -15.14
CA VAL A 161 -18.05 15.28 -16.31
C VAL A 161 -18.44 14.23 -17.35
N LEU A 162 -17.55 13.29 -17.64
CA LEU A 162 -17.84 12.20 -18.58
C LEU A 162 -19.01 11.33 -18.11
N GLN A 163 -19.00 10.89 -16.84
CA GLN A 163 -20.09 10.11 -16.25
C GLN A 163 -21.43 10.85 -16.33
N LYS A 164 -21.47 12.15 -16.00
CA LYS A 164 -22.69 12.96 -16.13
C LYS A 164 -23.18 13.02 -17.57
N ALA A 165 -22.28 13.20 -18.54
CA ALA A 165 -22.65 13.24 -19.96
C ALA A 165 -23.19 11.88 -20.45
N GLU A 166 -22.56 10.78 -20.05
CA GLU A 166 -23.01 9.42 -20.35
C GLU A 166 -24.39 9.14 -19.73
N ASP A 167 -24.60 9.52 -18.47
CA ASP A 167 -25.87 9.41 -17.77
C ASP A 167 -26.98 10.22 -18.47
N GLU A 168 -26.67 11.43 -18.92
CA GLU A 168 -27.62 12.26 -19.68
C GLU A 168 -27.98 11.61 -21.02
N VAL A 169 -27.01 11.03 -21.73
CA VAL A 169 -27.26 10.30 -22.98
C VAL A 169 -28.10 9.05 -22.72
N ALA A 170 -27.80 8.29 -21.66
CA ALA A 170 -28.59 7.12 -21.28
C ALA A 170 -30.03 7.50 -20.91
N ARG A 171 -30.21 8.56 -20.10
CA ARG A 171 -31.54 9.11 -19.77
C ARG A 171 -32.32 9.52 -21.00
N LYS A 172 -31.68 10.18 -21.98
CA LYS A 172 -32.32 10.55 -23.25
C LYS A 172 -32.77 9.33 -24.04
N ARG A 173 -31.94 8.28 -24.13
CA ARG A 173 -32.30 7.01 -24.79
C ARG A 173 -33.49 6.32 -24.12
N VAL A 174 -33.52 6.27 -22.79
CA VAL A 174 -34.64 5.68 -22.04
C VAL A 174 -35.92 6.48 -22.24
N LEU A 175 -35.84 7.82 -22.20
CA LEU A 175 -36.98 8.69 -22.47
C LEU A 175 -37.54 8.49 -23.88
N GLU A 176 -36.67 8.34 -24.88
CA GLU A 176 -37.07 8.05 -26.26
C GLU A 176 -37.76 6.67 -26.37
N GLN A 177 -37.21 5.63 -25.73
CA GLN A 177 -37.83 4.31 -25.67
C GLN A 177 -39.22 4.35 -25.01
N ILE A 178 -39.36 5.08 -23.89
CA ILE A 178 -40.66 5.26 -23.22
C ILE A 178 -41.63 6.00 -24.13
N ARG A 179 -41.17 6.98 -24.91
CA ARG A 179 -42.03 7.71 -25.86
C ARG A 179 -42.57 6.76 -26.93
N LEU A 180 -41.69 5.94 -27.52
CA LEU A 180 -42.07 4.95 -28.53
C LEU A 180 -43.03 3.89 -27.97
N ASP A 181 -42.74 3.31 -26.80
CA ASP A 181 -43.64 2.34 -26.15
C ASP A 181 -45.00 2.98 -25.80
N ARG A 182 -45.00 4.25 -25.35
CA ARG A 182 -46.24 4.96 -25.05
C ARG A 182 -47.07 5.23 -26.31
N GLU A 183 -46.44 5.60 -27.42
CA GLU A 183 -47.09 5.77 -28.72
C GLU A 183 -47.63 4.44 -29.24
N GLU A 184 -46.85 3.36 -29.14
CA GLU A 184 -47.26 2.01 -29.55
C GLU A 184 -48.44 1.51 -28.70
N ARG A 185 -48.40 1.68 -27.38
CA ARG A 185 -49.52 1.34 -26.49
C ARG A 185 -50.77 2.15 -26.78
N LYS A 186 -50.63 3.46 -27.04
CA LYS A 186 -51.76 4.30 -27.46
C LYS A 186 -52.34 3.80 -28.79
N ALA A 187 -51.51 3.48 -29.77
CA ALA A 187 -51.97 2.94 -31.05
C ALA A 187 -52.64 1.57 -30.91
N LYS A 188 -52.10 0.67 -30.07
CA LYS A 188 -52.73 -0.61 -29.74
C LYS A 188 -54.05 -0.43 -29.00
N ALA A 189 -54.13 0.49 -28.03
CA ALA A 189 -55.35 0.79 -27.30
C ALA A 189 -56.46 1.36 -28.20
N ILE A 190 -56.12 2.25 -29.15
CA ILE A 190 -57.07 2.76 -30.15
C ILE A 190 -57.54 1.63 -31.08
N LYS A 191 -56.64 0.73 -31.50
CA LYS A 191 -57.01 -0.46 -32.29
C LYS A 191 -57.94 -1.41 -31.54
N VAL A 192 -57.77 -1.58 -30.23
CA VAL A 192 -58.67 -2.40 -29.39
C VAL A 192 -60.00 -1.69 -29.12
N ALA A 193 -60.03 -0.36 -29.03
CA ALA A 193 -61.25 0.43 -28.88
C ALA A 193 -62.12 0.50 -30.16
N LEU A 194 -61.58 0.08 -31.32
CA LEU A 194 -62.33 -0.06 -32.57
C LEU A 194 -62.83 -1.50 -32.82
N ALA A 195 -62.63 -2.43 -31.88
CA ALA A 195 -63.27 -3.74 -31.87
C ALA A 195 -64.58 -3.68 -31.06
N PRO A 196 -65.68 -4.33 -31.51
CA PRO A 196 -67.00 -4.11 -30.93
C PRO A 196 -67.15 -4.76 -29.54
N GLU A 197 -67.72 -3.96 -28.63
CA GLU A 197 -68.47 -4.23 -27.40
C GLU A 197 -67.89 -5.11 -26.26
N PRO A 198 -68.07 -4.68 -24.99
CA PRO A 198 -67.83 -5.53 -23.83
C PRO A 198 -68.96 -6.55 -23.71
N VAL A 199 -68.66 -7.81 -24.03
CA VAL A 199 -69.58 -8.92 -23.80
C VAL A 199 -69.79 -9.08 -22.30
N ALA A 200 -71.04 -8.92 -21.85
CA ALA A 200 -71.49 -9.31 -20.52
C ALA A 200 -71.10 -10.77 -20.24
N PRO A 201 -70.71 -11.15 -19.01
CA PRO A 201 -70.32 -12.52 -18.71
C PRO A 201 -71.52 -13.44 -18.87
N LEU A 202 -71.51 -14.23 -19.95
CA LEU A 202 -72.37 -15.39 -20.13
C LEU A 202 -72.25 -16.32 -18.90
N PRO A 203 -73.36 -16.83 -18.35
CA PRO A 203 -73.30 -17.88 -17.33
C PRO A 203 -72.64 -19.10 -17.97
N LYS A 204 -71.40 -19.38 -17.56
CA LYS A 204 -70.68 -20.58 -17.96
C LYS A 204 -71.17 -21.71 -17.07
N ASP A 205 -71.91 -22.66 -17.66
CA ASP A 205 -72.23 -23.92 -17.01
C ASP A 205 -70.93 -24.71 -16.85
N TYR A 206 -70.33 -24.64 -15.67
CA TYR A 206 -69.14 -25.45 -15.37
C TYR A 206 -69.60 -26.87 -15.05
N SER A 207 -69.12 -27.86 -15.79
CA SER A 207 -69.38 -29.28 -15.47
C SER A 207 -68.52 -29.78 -14.32
N LYS A 208 -67.37 -29.16 -14.09
CA LYS A 208 -66.37 -29.56 -13.11
C LYS A 208 -65.92 -28.37 -12.28
N THR A 209 -65.55 -28.64 -11.03
CA THR A 209 -65.03 -27.65 -10.10
C THR A 209 -63.68 -28.07 -9.55
N MET A 210 -62.76 -27.12 -9.43
CA MET A 210 -61.45 -27.35 -8.82
C MET A 210 -61.43 -26.78 -7.40
N ILE A 211 -61.22 -27.65 -6.42
CA ILE A 211 -61.15 -27.26 -5.01
C ILE A 211 -59.72 -27.37 -4.51
N GLN A 212 -59.22 -26.29 -3.92
CA GLN A 212 -57.96 -26.25 -3.19
C GLN A 212 -58.21 -26.49 -1.71
N PHE A 213 -57.58 -27.51 -1.14
CA PHE A 213 -57.59 -27.82 0.28
C PHE A 213 -56.31 -27.32 0.93
N ARG A 214 -56.44 -26.61 2.05
CA ARG A 214 -55.32 -26.35 2.96
C ARG A 214 -55.41 -27.36 4.11
N LEU A 215 -54.47 -28.27 4.16
CA LEU A 215 -54.42 -29.36 5.13
C LEU A 215 -53.96 -28.88 6.51
N LEU A 216 -54.09 -29.75 7.51
CA LEU A 216 -53.67 -29.49 8.90
C LEU A 216 -52.15 -29.34 9.05
N ASP A 217 -51.38 -29.91 8.12
CA ASP A 217 -49.92 -29.80 8.05
C ASP A 217 -49.46 -28.48 7.37
N GLY A 218 -50.40 -27.67 6.88
CA GLY A 218 -50.13 -26.43 6.15
C GLY A 218 -49.88 -26.61 4.65
N SER A 219 -49.83 -27.85 4.16
CA SER A 219 -49.73 -28.14 2.73
C SER A 219 -51.03 -27.82 2.00
N THR A 220 -50.95 -27.57 0.69
CA THR A 220 -52.12 -27.31 -0.14
C THR A 220 -52.25 -28.34 -1.24
N VAL A 221 -53.42 -28.95 -1.37
CA VAL A 221 -53.73 -29.94 -2.39
C VAL A 221 -54.88 -29.44 -3.25
N LYS A 222 -54.83 -29.69 -4.55
CA LYS A 222 -55.90 -29.33 -5.49
C LYS A 222 -56.49 -30.59 -6.07
N GLN A 223 -57.82 -30.68 -6.07
CA GLN A 223 -58.53 -31.81 -6.66
C GLN A 223 -59.73 -31.30 -7.47
N GLU A 224 -59.98 -31.98 -8.58
CA GLU A 224 -61.14 -31.76 -9.44
C GLU A 224 -62.29 -32.68 -9.00
N PHE A 225 -63.48 -32.11 -8.87
CA PHE A 225 -64.73 -32.79 -8.54
C PHE A 225 -65.82 -32.39 -9.53
N ASP A 226 -66.85 -33.22 -9.67
CA ASP A 226 -68.01 -32.89 -10.51
C ASP A 226 -68.98 -31.98 -9.75
N VAL A 227 -69.64 -31.07 -10.45
CA VAL A 227 -70.48 -30.02 -9.84
C VAL A 227 -71.72 -30.57 -9.09
N THR A 228 -72.18 -31.75 -9.50
CA THR A 228 -73.33 -32.47 -8.90
C THR A 228 -72.92 -33.34 -7.70
N GLU A 229 -71.62 -33.53 -7.45
CA GLU A 229 -71.18 -34.36 -6.33
C GLU A 229 -71.51 -33.70 -4.98
N PRO A 230 -71.87 -34.49 -3.95
CA PRO A 230 -72.15 -33.96 -2.62
C PRO A 230 -70.86 -33.68 -1.85
N LEU A 231 -70.89 -32.72 -0.93
CA LEU A 231 -69.74 -32.34 -0.10
C LEU A 231 -69.15 -33.52 0.71
N MET A 232 -69.95 -34.52 1.04
CA MET A 232 -69.49 -35.76 1.67
C MET A 232 -68.41 -36.50 0.88
N MET A 233 -68.46 -36.48 -0.46
CA MET A 233 -67.46 -37.15 -1.30
C MET A 233 -66.11 -36.45 -1.19
N VAL A 234 -66.13 -35.11 -1.18
CA VAL A 234 -64.94 -34.29 -0.93
C VAL A 234 -64.35 -34.62 0.44
N ARG A 235 -65.18 -34.71 1.48
CA ARG A 235 -64.74 -35.10 2.83
C ARG A 235 -64.14 -36.51 2.87
N GLY A 236 -64.79 -37.48 2.21
CA GLY A 236 -64.30 -38.86 2.13
C GLY A 236 -62.96 -38.98 1.42
N TRP A 237 -62.78 -38.24 0.32
CA TRP A 237 -61.52 -38.19 -0.42
C TRP A 237 -60.37 -37.64 0.44
N ILE A 238 -60.62 -36.56 1.20
CA ILE A 238 -59.64 -36.00 2.15
C ILE A 238 -59.29 -37.02 3.23
N GLN A 239 -60.29 -37.70 3.79
CA GLN A 239 -60.10 -38.69 4.85
C GLN A 239 -59.27 -39.88 4.37
N ALA A 240 -59.50 -40.37 3.14
CA ALA A 240 -58.76 -41.48 2.56
C ALA A 240 -57.30 -41.12 2.24
N ASN A 241 -57.05 -39.94 1.67
CA ASN A 241 -55.74 -39.59 1.12
C ASN A 241 -54.84 -38.80 2.08
N HIS A 242 -55.42 -37.99 2.97
CA HIS A 242 -54.68 -36.96 3.70
C HIS A 242 -54.96 -36.90 5.20
N ALA A 243 -56.12 -37.34 5.66
CA ALA A 243 -56.55 -37.26 7.06
C ALA A 243 -56.93 -38.65 7.60
N LYS A 244 -55.93 -39.56 7.63
CA LYS A 244 -56.04 -40.95 8.09
C LYS A 244 -56.24 -41.05 9.61
N GLU A 245 -57.40 -40.65 10.11
CA GLU A 245 -57.93 -40.83 11.49
C GLU A 245 -58.05 -39.57 12.36
N THR A 246 -57.60 -38.39 11.93
CA THR A 246 -57.87 -37.15 12.69
C THR A 246 -59.27 -36.60 12.39
N PRO A 247 -60.13 -36.33 13.39
CA PRO A 247 -61.39 -35.66 13.15
C PRO A 247 -61.15 -34.22 12.70
N PHE A 248 -61.65 -33.87 11.52
CA PHE A 248 -61.49 -32.54 10.92
C PHE A 248 -62.83 -31.92 10.53
N SER A 249 -62.85 -30.58 10.48
CA SER A 249 -63.94 -29.75 10.00
C SER A 249 -63.48 -28.94 8.78
N LEU A 250 -64.36 -28.78 7.79
CA LEU A 250 -64.07 -27.99 6.58
C LEU A 250 -64.58 -26.55 6.75
N MET A 251 -63.77 -25.57 6.35
CA MET A 251 -64.12 -24.15 6.42
C MET A 251 -63.72 -23.39 5.14
N MET A 252 -64.59 -22.54 4.61
CA MET A 252 -64.25 -21.51 3.62
C MET A 252 -63.61 -20.29 4.28
N ALA A 253 -62.54 -19.75 3.69
CA ALA A 253 -61.91 -18.52 4.19
C ALA A 253 -62.72 -17.25 3.90
N PHE A 254 -63.40 -17.19 2.75
CA PHE A 254 -64.18 -16.04 2.31
C PHE A 254 -65.27 -16.47 1.32
N PRO A 255 -66.54 -16.09 1.53
CA PRO A 255 -67.12 -15.67 2.82
C PRO A 255 -66.88 -16.77 3.87
N ARG A 256 -66.59 -16.39 5.13
CA ARG A 256 -66.28 -17.37 6.18
C ARG A 256 -67.50 -18.25 6.45
N ARG A 257 -67.40 -19.54 6.14
CA ARG A 257 -68.44 -20.56 6.38
C ARG A 257 -67.80 -21.84 6.89
N VAL A 258 -68.32 -22.39 7.99
CA VAL A 258 -67.93 -23.70 8.50
C VAL A 258 -69.00 -24.70 8.06
N PHE A 259 -68.59 -25.81 7.45
CA PHE A 259 -69.52 -26.85 6.99
C PHE A 259 -69.85 -27.82 8.12
N THR A 260 -71.15 -28.06 8.31
CA THR A 260 -71.70 -28.98 9.30
C THR A 260 -72.13 -30.29 8.65
N GLU A 261 -72.65 -31.23 9.44
CA GLU A 261 -73.14 -32.52 8.93
C GLU A 261 -74.36 -32.36 8.00
N GLU A 262 -75.15 -31.30 8.17
CA GLU A 262 -76.29 -30.97 7.31
C GLU A 262 -75.86 -30.57 5.89
N ASP A 263 -74.70 -29.91 5.76
CA ASP A 263 -74.15 -29.49 4.46
C ASP A 263 -73.56 -30.66 3.66
N MET A 264 -73.27 -31.80 4.31
CA MET A 264 -72.59 -32.94 3.69
C MET A 264 -73.41 -33.58 2.55
N GLY A 265 -74.74 -33.50 2.63
CA GLY A 265 -75.66 -34.02 1.61
C GLY A 265 -75.94 -33.05 0.46
N THR A 266 -75.44 -31.81 0.52
CA THR A 266 -75.70 -30.80 -0.52
C THR A 266 -74.65 -30.86 -1.64
N PRO A 267 -75.05 -30.64 -2.91
CA PRO A 267 -74.13 -30.65 -4.05
C PRO A 267 -73.21 -29.42 -4.05
N LEU A 268 -72.01 -29.56 -4.61
CA LEU A 268 -70.99 -28.48 -4.66
C LEU A 268 -71.51 -27.20 -5.34
N GLN A 269 -72.42 -27.33 -6.32
CA GLN A 269 -73.11 -26.20 -6.95
C GLN A 269 -73.92 -25.37 -5.96
N ALA A 270 -74.72 -26.02 -5.11
CA ALA A 270 -75.60 -25.35 -4.16
C ALA A 270 -74.82 -24.65 -3.03
N LEU A 271 -73.58 -25.11 -2.79
CA LEU A 271 -72.66 -24.52 -1.81
C LEU A 271 -71.82 -23.37 -2.38
N ASN A 272 -72.03 -22.95 -3.63
CA ASN A 272 -71.25 -21.93 -4.33
C ASN A 272 -69.74 -22.22 -4.36
N LEU A 273 -69.37 -23.49 -4.52
CA LEU A 273 -67.97 -23.91 -4.60
C LEU A 273 -67.44 -23.93 -6.04
N VAL A 274 -68.25 -23.48 -7.02
CA VAL A 274 -67.98 -23.49 -8.46
C VAL A 274 -67.62 -22.07 -8.94
N PRO A 275 -66.66 -21.88 -9.87
CA PRO A 275 -65.84 -22.89 -10.55
C PRO A 275 -64.62 -23.33 -9.74
N THR A 276 -64.13 -22.48 -8.84
CA THR A 276 -62.97 -22.77 -7.99
C THR A 276 -63.25 -22.36 -6.55
N ALA A 277 -62.86 -23.21 -5.61
CA ALA A 277 -63.03 -22.94 -4.19
C ALA A 277 -61.77 -23.25 -3.38
N SER A 278 -61.64 -22.58 -2.23
CA SER A 278 -60.56 -22.80 -1.27
C SER A 278 -61.13 -23.18 0.09
N LEU A 279 -60.86 -24.40 0.52
CA LEU A 279 -61.31 -24.99 1.78
C LEU A 279 -60.13 -25.22 2.71
N ASN A 280 -60.26 -24.80 3.97
CA ASN A 280 -59.27 -25.04 5.02
C ASN A 280 -59.77 -26.17 5.93
N LEU A 281 -58.87 -27.10 6.24
CA LEU A 281 -59.11 -28.12 7.25
C LEU A 281 -58.81 -27.51 8.62
N MET A 282 -59.73 -27.69 9.56
CA MET A 282 -59.54 -27.39 10.98
C MET A 282 -59.64 -28.66 11.80
N LYS A 283 -58.88 -28.75 12.89
CA LYS A 283 -59.04 -29.84 13.85
C LYS A 283 -60.42 -29.71 14.51
N ARG A 284 -61.22 -30.77 14.50
CA ARG A 284 -62.50 -30.79 15.22
C ARG A 284 -62.19 -31.19 16.67
N THR A 285 -62.18 -30.22 17.56
CA THR A 285 -62.14 -30.50 19.00
C THR A 285 -63.54 -30.95 19.41
N ASN A 286 -63.73 -32.25 19.60
CA ASN A 286 -64.95 -32.74 20.23
C ASN A 286 -64.98 -32.18 21.66
N SER A 287 -65.97 -31.34 21.96
CA SER A 287 -66.17 -30.72 23.28
C SER A 287 -66.48 -31.72 24.40
N LEU A 288 -66.46 -33.03 24.12
CA LEU A 288 -66.62 -34.12 25.09
C LEU A 288 -65.27 -34.67 25.61
N GLU A 289 -64.14 -34.45 24.92
CA GLU A 289 -62.80 -34.90 25.38
C GLU A 289 -62.04 -33.81 26.15
N ALA A 290 -62.37 -32.53 25.95
CA ALA A 290 -61.71 -31.42 26.66
C ALA A 290 -61.95 -31.38 28.18
N ALA A 291 -62.90 -32.19 28.69
CA ALA A 291 -63.17 -32.31 30.13
C ALA A 291 -62.35 -33.43 30.81
N SER A 292 -61.65 -34.29 30.06
CA SER A 292 -60.90 -35.44 30.60
C SER A 292 -59.40 -35.20 30.75
N GLU A 293 -58.86 -34.08 30.22
CA GLU A 293 -57.43 -33.71 30.36
C GLU A 293 -57.18 -32.64 31.44
N LEU A 294 -58.17 -32.40 32.32
CA LEU A 294 -58.06 -31.51 33.48
C LEU A 294 -58.39 -32.19 34.83
N GLN A 295 -58.05 -33.47 34.97
CA GLN A 295 -57.89 -34.15 36.26
C GLN A 295 -56.58 -34.94 36.27
#